data_AF-A0A841GWV3-F1
#
_entry.id   AF-A0A841GWV3-F1
#
_cell.length_a   1.000
_cell.length_b   1.000
_cell.length_c   1.000
_cell.angle_alpha   90.00
_cell.angle_beta   90.00
_cell.angle_gamma   90.00
#
_symmetry.space_group_name_H-M   'P 1'
#
loop_
_entity.id
_entity.type
_entity.pdbx_description
1 polymer ?
#
loop_
_entity_poly.entity_id
_entity_poly.type
_entity_poly.pdbx_seq_one_letter_code
_entity_poly.pdbx_strand_id
1 'polypeptide(L)'
;MALGTALMTLVGVATASGAGGEYDPSSLARVVQGIAAGIGFLGGRAILKGGDHVRGLTTAATLWVAAGVGIACAAGLWHTTLIAVAITTVVLVAGRRADALLHRWFPATDKPADE
;
A
#
# COMPACT_ATOMS: atom_id res chain seq x y z
N MET A 1 -8.07 -0.45 -0.27
CA MET A 1 -7.11 -0.57 -1.40
C MET A 1 -6.88 -2.01 -1.84
N ALA A 2 -6.44 -2.92 -0.97
CA ALA A 2 -6.13 -4.31 -1.35
C ALA A 2 -7.25 -5.03 -2.12
N LEU A 3 -8.50 -4.98 -1.65
CA LEU A 3 -9.64 -5.59 -2.36
C LEU A 3 -9.85 -4.98 -3.75
N GLY A 4 -9.76 -3.65 -3.87
CA GLY A 4 -9.96 -2.94 -5.13
C GLY A 4 -8.88 -3.22 -6.16
N THR A 5 -7.61 -3.25 -5.74
CA THR A 5 -6.50 -3.59 -6.64
C THR A 5 -6.51 -5.06 -7.03
N ALA A 6 -6.94 -5.95 -6.14
CA ALA A 6 -7.16 -7.35 -6.47
C ALA A 6 -8.25 -7.52 -7.55
N LEU A 7 -9.40 -6.88 -7.37
CA LEU A 7 -10.50 -6.92 -8.35
C LEU A 7 -10.09 -6.32 -9.70
N MET A 8 -9.42 -5.17 -9.71
CA MET A 8 -8.93 -4.53 -10.95
C MET A 8 -7.90 -5.41 -11.67
N THR A 9 -7.02 -6.07 -10.92
CA THR A 9 -6.03 -7.00 -11.48
C THR A 9 -6.72 -8.25 -12.04
N LEU A 10 -7.68 -8.84 -11.33
CA LEU A 10 -8.46 -9.99 -11.82
C LEU A 10 -9.25 -9.65 -13.08
N VAL A 11 -9.97 -8.52 -13.10
CA VAL A 11 -10.73 -8.07 -14.28
C VAL A 11 -9.80 -7.76 -15.45
N GLY A 12 -8.70 -7.06 -15.20
CA GLY A 12 -7.73 -6.70 -16.23
C GLY A 12 -7.05 -7.91 -16.86
N VAL A 13 -6.71 -8.92 -16.06
CA VAL A 13 -6.22 -10.20 -16.57
C VAL A 13 -7.33 -10.94 -17.31
N ALA A 14 -8.51 -11.13 -16.72
CA ALA A 14 -9.58 -11.94 -17.30
C ALA A 14 -10.05 -11.39 -18.67
N THR A 15 -10.05 -10.07 -18.82
CA THR A 15 -10.36 -9.39 -20.09
C THR A 15 -9.21 -9.47 -21.09
N ALA A 16 -7.96 -9.39 -20.64
CA ALA A 16 -6.79 -9.56 -21.50
C ALA A 16 -6.61 -11.00 -22.02
N SER A 17 -7.01 -12.01 -21.23
CA SER A 17 -7.03 -13.42 -21.63
C SER A 17 -8.22 -13.80 -22.51
N GLY A 18 -9.08 -12.85 -22.91
CA GLY A 18 -10.23 -13.01 -23.82
C GLY A 18 -10.84 -14.41 -23.89
N ALA A 19 -11.78 -14.74 -23.01
CA ALA A 19 -12.64 -15.94 -23.05
C ALA A 19 -11.99 -17.31 -23.46
N GLY A 20 -10.66 -17.47 -23.37
CA GLY A 20 -9.93 -18.67 -23.80
C GLY A 20 -8.51 -18.47 -24.35
N GLY A 21 -7.94 -17.28 -24.32
CA GLY A 21 -6.56 -16.99 -24.77
C GLY A 21 -5.50 -17.08 -23.67
N GLU A 22 -4.28 -17.47 -24.07
CA GLU A 22 -3.11 -17.59 -23.19
C GLU A 22 -2.84 -16.32 -22.37
N TYR A 23 -2.39 -16.55 -21.14
CA TYR A 23 -2.04 -15.50 -20.18
C TYR A 23 -0.81 -14.74 -20.66
N ASP A 24 -0.98 -13.52 -21.17
CA ASP A 24 0.14 -12.66 -21.56
C ASP A 24 0.69 -11.89 -20.34
N PRO A 25 1.95 -12.13 -19.91
CA PRO A 25 2.57 -11.38 -18.82
C PRO A 25 2.59 -9.86 -19.05
N SER A 26 2.56 -9.42 -20.31
CA SER A 26 2.52 -7.99 -20.66
C SER A 26 1.24 -7.30 -20.17
N SER A 27 0.12 -8.03 -20.15
CA SER A 27 -1.18 -7.49 -19.74
C SER A 27 -1.24 -7.24 -18.24
N LEU A 28 -0.66 -8.14 -17.44
CA LEU A 28 -0.52 -7.94 -16.01
C LEU A 28 0.35 -6.71 -15.70
N ALA A 29 1.48 -6.56 -16.41
CA ALA A 29 2.37 -5.42 -16.23
C ALA A 29 1.65 -4.08 -16.49
N ARG A 30 0.83 -4.00 -17.53
CA ARG A 30 0.04 -2.80 -17.86
C ARG A 30 -0.97 -2.45 -16.78
N VAL A 31 -1.68 -3.44 -16.23
CA VAL A 31 -2.64 -3.22 -15.14
C VAL A 31 -1.92 -2.74 -13.88
N VAL A 32 -0.79 -3.36 -13.54
CA VAL A 32 0.04 -2.95 -12.39
C VAL A 32 0.57 -1.53 -12.57
N GLN A 33 1.04 -1.16 -13.75
CA GLN A 33 1.48 0.22 -14.04
C GLN A 33 0.35 1.24 -13.86
N GLY A 34 -0.86 0.94 -14.33
CA GLY A 34 -2.03 1.81 -14.13
C GLY A 34 -2.39 1.99 -12.66
N ILE A 35 -2.39 0.89 -11.89
CA ILE A 35 -2.64 0.92 -10.45
C ILE A 35 -1.55 1.74 -9.72
N ALA A 36 -0.28 1.51 -10.04
CA ALA A 36 0.84 2.24 -9.45
C ALA A 36 0.77 3.74 -9.71
N ALA A 37 0.44 4.16 -10.94
CA ALA A 37 0.25 5.57 -11.28
C ALA A 37 -0.91 6.20 -10.49
N GLY A 38 -2.05 5.51 -10.38
CA GLY A 38 -3.22 5.99 -9.64
C GLY A 38 -2.94 6.16 -8.14
N ILE A 39 -2.24 5.21 -7.53
CA ILE A 39 -1.89 5.30 -6.11
C ILE A 39 -0.84 6.39 -5.89
N GLY A 40 0.11 6.58 -6.80
CA GLY A 40 1.10 7.65 -6.70
C GLY A 40 0.44 9.03 -6.63
N PHE A 41 -0.59 9.24 -7.45
CA PHE A 41 -1.40 10.45 -7.41
C PHE A 41 -2.18 10.61 -6.09
N LEU A 42 -2.79 9.54 -5.57
CA LEU A 42 -3.50 9.57 -4.29
C LEU A 42 -2.56 9.78 -3.09
N GLY A 43 -1.40 9.13 -3.10
CA GLY A 43 -0.37 9.23 -2.08
C GLY A 43 0.24 10.62 -2.00
N GLY A 44 0.51 11.26 -3.16
CA GLY A 44 0.97 12.64 -3.21
C GLY A 44 -0.04 13.63 -2.62
N ARG A 45 -1.34 13.39 -2.82
CA ARG A 45 -2.42 14.20 -2.21
C ARG A 45 -2.62 13.96 -0.72
N ALA A 46 -2.26 12.78 -0.22
CA ALA A 46 -2.32 12.47 1.20
C ALA A 46 -1.18 13.12 2.01
N ILE A 47 -0.09 13.51 1.35
CA ILE A 47 1.04 14.17 1.99
C ILE A 47 0.75 15.67 2.09
N LEU A 48 0.48 16.12 3.32
CA LEU A 48 0.27 17.53 3.65
C LEU A 48 1.53 18.07 4.31
N LYS A 49 2.13 19.09 3.70
CA LYS A 49 3.31 19.78 4.25
C LYS A 49 2.89 21.14 4.78
N GLY A 50 3.04 21.36 6.08
CA GLY A 50 2.75 22.64 6.74
C GLY A 50 3.90 23.01 7.66
N GLY A 51 4.59 24.12 7.37
CA GLY A 51 5.79 24.54 8.10
C GLY A 51 6.87 23.45 8.12
N ASP A 52 7.36 23.12 9.31
CA ASP A 52 8.45 22.16 9.55
C ASP A 52 7.98 20.71 9.76
N HIS A 53 6.67 20.44 9.61
CA HIS A 53 6.08 19.12 9.88
C HIS A 53 5.41 18.52 8.63
N VAL A 54 5.77 17.28 8.30
CA VAL A 54 5.17 16.49 7.20
C VAL A 54 4.13 15.54 7.79
N ARG A 55 2.86 15.69 7.42
CA ARG A 55 1.77 14.79 7.80
C ARG A 55 1.34 13.92 6.61
N GLY A 56 0.91 12.69 6.90
CA GLY A 56 0.33 11.79 5.89
C GLY A 56 1.32 10.90 5.12
N LEU A 57 2.63 10.98 5.43
CA LEU A 57 3.66 10.10 4.85
C LEU A 57 3.34 8.62 5.14
N THR A 58 2.98 8.29 6.38
CA THR A 58 2.61 6.93 6.79
C THR A 58 1.34 6.44 6.07
N THR A 59 0.36 7.32 5.86
CA THR A 59 -0.85 7.00 5.10
C THR A 59 -0.51 6.66 3.66
N ALA A 60 0.32 7.46 2.99
CA ALA A 60 0.79 7.18 1.64
C ALA A 60 1.53 5.83 1.55
N ALA A 61 2.42 5.54 2.50
CA ALA A 61 3.14 4.26 2.56
C ALA A 61 2.19 3.06 2.74
N THR A 62 1.20 3.16 3.64
CA THR A 62 0.24 2.07 3.87
C THR A 62 -0.66 1.80 2.66
N LEU A 63 -1.01 2.84 1.89
CA LEU A 63 -1.75 2.69 0.63
C LEU A 63 -0.95 1.89 -0.41
N TRP A 64 0.34 2.16 -0.53
CA TRP A 64 1.25 1.47 -1.45
C TRP A 64 1.36 -0.03 -1.12
N VAL A 65 1.56 -0.32 0.16
CA VAL A 65 1.67 -1.69 0.66
C VAL A 65 0.35 -2.46 0.48
N ALA A 66 -0.78 -1.86 0.85
CA ALA A 66 -2.10 -2.49 0.70
C ALA A 66 -2.43 -2.81 -0.77
N ALA A 67 -2.03 -1.94 -1.69
CA ALA A 67 -2.22 -2.19 -3.12
C ALA A 67 -1.38 -3.35 -3.65
N GLY A 68 -0.10 -3.42 -3.26
CA GLY A 68 0.81 -4.49 -3.64
C GLY A 68 0.32 -5.86 -3.20
N VAL A 69 -0.21 -5.95 -1.97
CA VAL A 69 -0.83 -7.20 -1.47
C VAL A 69 -2.02 -7.62 -2.34
N GLY A 70 -2.90 -6.68 -2.71
CA GLY A 70 -4.04 -6.98 -3.57
C GLY A 70 -3.65 -7.49 -4.97
N ILE A 71 -2.64 -6.87 -5.59
CA ILE A 71 -2.08 -7.31 -6.88
C ILE A 71 -1.50 -8.73 -6.78
N ALA A 72 -0.72 -9.01 -5.72
CA ALA A 72 -0.12 -10.32 -5.50
C ALA A 72 -1.19 -11.42 -5.31
N CYS A 73 -2.24 -11.13 -4.53
CA CYS A 73 -3.39 -12.03 -4.37
C CYS A 73 -4.08 -12.34 -5.72
N ALA A 74 -4.32 -11.32 -6.55
CA ALA A 74 -4.98 -11.48 -7.84
C ALA A 74 -4.14 -12.24 -8.88
N ALA A 75 -2.81 -12.12 -8.81
CA ALA A 75 -1.90 -12.84 -9.70
C ALA A 75 -1.81 -14.35 -9.41
N GLY A 76 -2.47 -14.87 -8.36
CA GLY A 76 -2.45 -16.30 -8.00
C GLY A 76 -1.08 -16.79 -7.50
N LEU A 77 -0.15 -15.89 -7.21
CA LEU A 77 1.21 -16.18 -6.75
C LEU A 77 1.21 -16.48 -5.24
N TRP A 78 0.52 -17.54 -4.81
CA TRP A 78 0.26 -17.83 -3.39
C TRP A 78 1.52 -17.85 -2.51
N HIS A 79 2.63 -18.39 -3.02
CA HIS A 79 3.93 -18.40 -2.31
C HIS A 79 4.46 -16.98 -2.09
N THR A 80 4.49 -16.16 -3.16
CA THR A 80 4.94 -14.77 -3.10
C THR A 80 4.00 -13.91 -2.25
N THR A 81 2.69 -14.15 -2.33
CA THR A 81 1.66 -13.46 -1.55
C THR A 81 1.81 -13.75 -0.06
N LEU A 82 2.03 -15.00 0.34
CA LEU A 82 2.25 -15.35 1.75
C LEU A 82 3.49 -14.67 2.32
N ILE A 83 4.60 -14.67 1.58
CA ILE A 83 5.84 -13.99 2.00
C ILE A 83 5.62 -12.48 2.09
N ALA A 84 5.00 -11.86 1.08
CA ALA A 84 4.72 -10.43 1.06
C ALA A 84 3.79 -10.00 2.19
N VAL A 85 2.74 -10.79 2.49
CA VAL A 85 1.83 -10.57 3.62
C VAL A 85 2.59 -10.72 4.94
N ALA A 86 3.39 -11.77 5.12
CA ALA A 86 4.18 -11.96 6.34
C ALA A 86 5.13 -10.78 6.60
N ILE A 87 5.90 -10.37 5.58
CA ILE A 87 6.80 -9.21 5.66
C ILE A 87 6.01 -7.93 5.95
N THR A 88 4.91 -7.70 5.25
CA THR A 88 4.04 -6.54 5.46
C THR A 88 3.51 -6.49 6.90
N THR A 89 3.02 -7.60 7.41
CA THR A 89 2.52 -7.72 8.78
C THR A 89 3.64 -7.48 9.79
N VAL A 90 4.84 -8.02 9.56
CA VAL A 90 6.01 -7.78 10.41
C VAL A 90 6.36 -6.30 10.43
N VAL A 91 6.45 -5.64 9.27
CA VAL A 91 6.78 -4.22 9.17
C VAL A 91 5.73 -3.35 9.86
N LEU A 92 4.43 -3.64 9.67
CA LEU A 92 3.35 -2.89 10.32
C LEU A 92 3.31 -3.10 11.84
N VAL A 93 3.59 -4.32 12.32
CA VAL A 93 3.66 -4.62 13.75
C VAL A 93 4.90 -4.01 14.38
N ALA A 94 6.05 -4.09 13.72
CA ALA A 94 7.31 -3.48 14.16
C ALA A 94 7.19 -1.95 14.19
N GLY A 95 6.57 -1.33 13.18
CA GLY A 95 6.32 0.11 13.15
C GLY A 95 5.44 0.58 14.31
N ARG A 96 4.34 -0.13 14.60
CA ARG A 96 3.49 0.17 15.77
C ARG A 96 4.21 -0.04 17.09
N ARG A 97 5.08 -1.06 17.19
CA ARG A 97 5.89 -1.27 18.40
C ARG A 97 6.98 -0.22 18.57
N ALA A 98 7.60 0.22 17.49
CA ALA A 98 8.59 1.29 17.50
C ALA A 98 7.95 2.59 17.95
N ASP A 99 6.76 2.92 17.46
CA ASP A 99 5.98 4.09 17.88
C ASP A 99 5.57 4.00 19.36
N ALA A 100 5.12 2.83 19.82
CA ALA A 100 4.80 2.57 21.22
C ALA A 100 6.04 2.64 22.14
N LEU A 101 7.21 2.22 21.66
CA LEU A 101 8.48 2.32 22.40
C LEU A 101 9.02 3.76 22.41
N LEU A 102 8.85 4.50 21.32
CA LEU A 102 9.19 5.91 21.22
C LEU A 102 8.35 6.76 22.17
N HIS A 103 7.04 6.55 22.24
CA HIS A 103 6.18 7.24 23.22
C HIS A 103 6.53 6.90 24.67
N ARG A 104 7.04 5.69 24.92
CA ARG A 104 7.50 5.29 26.26
C ARG A 104 8.83 5.96 26.65
N TRP A 105 9.63 6.38 25.68
CA TRP A 105 10.90 7.09 25.90
C TRP A 105 10.77 8.61 25.84
N PHE A 106 9.83 9.12 25.04
CA PHE A 106 9.50 10.54 24.92
C PHE A 106 8.01 10.75 25.23
N PRO A 107 7.65 10.95 26.51
CA PRO A 107 6.36 11.51 26.87
C PRO A 107 6.29 12.90 26.24
N ALA A 108 5.27 13.18 25.44
CA ALA A 108 5.09 14.48 24.83
C ALA A 108 5.04 15.55 25.93
N THR A 109 5.94 16.52 25.87
CA THR A 109 5.75 17.79 26.56
C THR A 109 4.62 18.49 25.83
N ASP A 110 3.39 18.21 26.24
CA ASP A 110 2.23 19.00 25.87
C ASP A 110 2.48 20.41 26.39
N LYS A 111 2.97 21.31 25.52
CA LYS A 111 2.90 22.73 25.82
C LYS A 111 1.43 23.13 25.60
N PRO A 112 0.69 23.54 26.64
CA PRO A 112 -0.63 24.08 26.45
C PRO A 112 -0.52 25.25 25.46
N ALA A 113 -1.44 25.29 24.50
CA ALA A 113 -1.69 26.49 23.74
C ALA A 113 -2.56 27.39 24.64
N ASP A 114 -1.92 28.05 25.61
CA ASP A 114 -2.44 29.24 26.25
C ASP A 114 -1.96 30.49 25.50
N GLU A 115 -2.96 31.34 25.21
CA GLU A 115 -2.96 32.71 24.67
C GLU A 115 -3.12 32.91 23.15
#